data_AF-A0A0G1CNL7-F1
#
_entry.id   AF-A0A0G1CNL7-F1
#
_cell.length_a   1.000
_cell.length_b   1.000
_cell.length_c   1.000
_cell.angle_alpha   90.00
_cell.angle_beta   90.00
_cell.angle_gamma   90.00
#
_symmetry.space_group_name_H-M   'P 1'
#
loop_
_entity.id
_entity.type
_entity.pdbx_description
1 polymer ?
#
loop_
_entity_poly.entity_id
_entity_poly.type
_entity_poly.pdbx_seq_one_letter_code
_entity_poly.pdbx_strand_id
1 'polypeptide(L)' 'MSQFNQDLATGKYKDKVQKDLTDGTAIGVNATPTFYLNGKKLSLFSFTDLDAEVAKALK' A
#
# COMPACT_ATOMS: atom_id res chain seq x y z
N MET A 1 26.71 -12.83 9.33
CA MET A 1 25.27 -12.72 8.99
C MET A 1 25.08 -11.51 8.10
N SER A 2 24.33 -11.62 7.01
CA SER A 2 24.02 -10.47 6.15
C SER A 2 23.29 -9.37 6.95
N GLN A 3 23.41 -8.11 6.50
CA GLN A 3 22.73 -6.97 7.11
C GLN A 3 21.22 -7.22 7.28
N PHE A 4 20.61 -7.87 6.29
CA PHE A 4 19.19 -8.24 6.32
C PHE A 4 18.83 -9.07 7.56
N ASN A 5 19.59 -10.13 7.85
CA ASN A 5 19.32 -11.00 9.00
C ASN A 5 19.45 -10.26 10.34
N GLN A 6 20.39 -9.32 10.43
CA GLN A 6 20.57 -8.48 11.63
C GLN A 6 19.42 -7.49 11.80
N ASP A 7 19.03 -6.81 10.73
CA ASP A 7 17.90 -5.87 10.72
C ASP A 7 16.59 -6.59 11.08
N LEU A 8 16.40 -7.83 10.59
CA LEU A 8 15.27 -8.68 10.95
C LEU A 8 15.32 -9.10 12.43
N ALA A 9 16.45 -9.60 12.91
CA ALA A 9 16.62 -10.08 14.29
C ALA A 9 16.45 -8.97 15.33
N THR A 10 16.90 -7.76 15.01
CA THR A 10 16.76 -6.58 15.90
C THR A 10 15.39 -5.91 15.78
N GLY A 11 14.55 -6.32 14.82
CA GLY A 11 13.26 -5.69 14.58
C GLY A 11 13.38 -4.23 14.15
N LYS A 12 14.48 -3.86 13.47
CA LYS A 12 14.84 -2.46 13.15
C LYS A 12 13.73 -1.67 12.46
N TYR A 13 12.88 -2.32 11.68
CA TYR A 13 11.77 -1.67 10.95
C TYR A 13 10.39 -2.02 11.50
N LYS A 14 10.29 -2.64 12.68
CA LYS A 14 9.02 -3.07 13.27
C LYS A 14 8.04 -1.90 13.42
N ASP A 15 8.50 -0.76 13.91
CA ASP A 15 7.64 0.42 14.10
C ASP A 15 7.13 0.97 12.77
N LYS A 16 7.94 0.91 11.71
CA LYS A 16 7.51 1.29 10.36
C LYS A 16 6.41 0.37 9.85
N VAL A 17 6.59 -0.96 9.98
CA VAL A 17 5.58 -1.95 9.59
C VAL A 17 4.28 -1.75 10.39
N GLN A 18 4.38 -1.49 11.69
CA GLN A 18 3.21 -1.25 12.54
C GLN A 18 2.49 0.04 12.14
N LYS A 19 3.22 1.09 11.80
CA LYS A 19 2.65 2.33 11.28
C LYS A 19 1.91 2.10 9.96
N ASP A 20 2.53 1.41 9.01
CA ASP A 20 1.92 1.13 7.70
C ASP A 20 0.63 0.30 7.85
N LEU A 21 0.62 -0.69 8.75
CA LEU A 21 -0.60 -1.45 9.09
C LEU A 21 -1.69 -0.56 9.68
N THR A 22 -1.33 0.29 10.64
CA THR A 22 -2.26 1.21 11.32
C THR A 22 -2.87 2.20 10.33
N ASP A 23 -2.05 2.78 9.45
CA ASP A 23 -2.48 3.71 8.42
C ASP A 23 -3.47 3.05 7.45
N GLY A 24 -3.19 1.81 7.01
CA GLY A 24 -4.08 1.04 6.15
C GLY A 24 -5.43 0.72 6.81
N THR A 25 -5.43 0.28 8.07
CA THR A 25 -6.67 0.03 8.83
C THR A 25 -7.46 1.31 9.07
N ALA A 26 -6.78 2.43 9.36
CA ALA A 26 -7.44 3.72 9.61
C ALA A 26 -8.22 4.24 8.38
N ILE A 27 -7.77 3.93 7.17
CA ILE A 27 -8.48 4.26 5.91
C ILE A 27 -9.42 3.13 5.43
N GLY A 28 -9.67 2.11 6.26
CA GLY A 28 -10.62 1.04 5.96
C GLY A 28 -10.12 -0.02 4.96
N VAL A 29 -8.81 -0.20 4.80
CA VAL A 29 -8.27 -1.35 4.05
C VAL A 29 -8.53 -2.63 4.84
N ASN A 30 -9.25 -3.56 4.23
CA ASN A 30 -9.64 -4.85 4.83
C ASN A 30 -9.24 -6.07 3.97
N ALA A 31 -8.71 -5.85 2.77
CA ALA A 31 -8.26 -6.90 1.87
C ALA A 31 -7.13 -6.40 0.96
N THR A 32 -6.29 -7.32 0.51
CA THR A 32 -5.19 -7.07 -0.41
C THR A 32 -5.41 -7.82 -1.74
N PRO A 33 -5.11 -7.22 -2.91
CA PRO A 33 -4.66 -5.85 -3.09
C PRO A 33 -5.82 -4.83 -2.97
N THR A 34 -5.52 -3.63 -2.47
CA THR A 34 -6.39 -2.45 -2.52
C THR A 34 -5.61 -1.28 -3.10
N PHE A 35 -6.18 -0.56 -4.05
CA PHE A 35 -5.53 0.57 -4.73
C PHE A 35 -6.26 1.87 -4.44
N TYR A 36 -5.52 2.97 -4.44
CA TYR A 36 -6.05 4.33 -4.33
C TYR A 36 -5.42 5.24 -5.38
N LEU A 37 -6.19 6.19 -5.89
CA LEU A 37 -5.72 7.30 -6.74
C LEU A 37 -6.28 8.60 -6.19
N ASN A 38 -5.38 9.52 -5.77
CA ASN A 38 -5.74 10.81 -5.18
C ASN A 38 -6.77 10.70 -4.04
N GLY A 39 -6.60 9.72 -3.15
CA GLY A 39 -7.49 9.46 -2.02
C GLY A 39 -8.78 8.69 -2.33
N LYS A 40 -9.04 8.36 -3.61
CA LYS A 40 -10.21 7.55 -4.00
C LYS A 40 -9.82 6.08 -4.15
N LYS A 41 -10.58 5.19 -3.51
CA LYS A 41 -10.39 3.73 -3.62
C LYS A 41 -10.73 3.28 -5.04
N LEU A 42 -9.88 2.45 -5.64
CA LEU A 42 -10.05 1.91 -6.99
C LEU A 42 -10.43 0.43 -6.97
N SER A 43 -11.17 0.03 -7.99
CA SER A 43 -11.42 -1.37 -8.32
C SER A 43 -10.68 -1.68 -9.62
N LEU A 44 -9.55 -2.37 -9.53
CA LEU A 44 -8.68 -2.69 -10.66
C LEU A 44 -8.61 -4.21 -10.86
N PHE A 45 -8.74 -4.66 -12.10
CA PHE A 45 -8.55 -6.05 -12.50
C PHE A 45 -7.42 -6.20 -13.53
N SER A 46 -7.01 -5.09 -14.15
CA SER A 46 -5.96 -5.00 -15.15
C SER A 46 -5.25 -3.65 -15.11
N PHE A 47 -4.12 -3.56 -15.80
CA PHE A 47 -3.43 -2.28 -15.98
C PHE A 47 -4.29 -1.26 -16.76
N THR A 48 -5.10 -1.72 -17.72
CA THR A 48 -5.99 -0.86 -18.50
C THR A 48 -7.00 -0.11 -17.62
N ASP A 49 -7.45 -0.73 -16.52
CA ASP A 49 -8.34 -0.07 -15.56
C ASP A 49 -7.65 1.11 -14.89
N LEU A 50 -6.36 0.96 -14.55
CA LEU A 50 -5.58 2.04 -13.93
C LEU A 50 -5.39 3.21 -14.89
N ASP A 51 -5.04 2.92 -16.15
CA ASP A 51 -4.87 3.94 -17.18
C ASP A 51 -6.16 4.75 -17.38
N ALA A 52 -7.31 4.07 -17.42
CA ALA A 52 -8.61 4.73 -17.51
C ALA A 52 -8.93 5.62 -16.30
N GLU A 53 -8.61 5.17 -15.08
CA GLU A 53 -8.84 5.97 -13.86
C GLU A 53 -7.91 7.18 -13.76
N VAL A 54 -6.65 7.05 -14.21
CA VAL A 54 -5.71 8.18 -14.30
C VAL A 54 -6.18 9.20 -15.34
N ALA A 55 -6.60 8.76 -16.53
CA ALA A 55 -7.15 9.64 -17.56
C ALA A 55 -8.40 10.39 -17.09
N LYS A 56 -9.24 9.77 -16.25
CA LYS A 56 -10.40 10.42 -15.61
C LYS A 56 -9.98 11.45 -14.56
N ALA A 57 -8.93 11.19 -13.78
CA ALA A 57 -8.48 12.08 -12.71
C ALA A 57 -7.77 13.36 -13.21
N LEU A 58 -7.41 13.42 -14.49
CA LEU A 58 -6.75 14.57 -15.12
C LEU A 58 -7.72 15.53 -15.86
N LYS A 59 -9.01 15.18 -15.93
CA LYS A 59 -10.06 16.04 -16.50
C LYS A 59 -10.75 16.85 -15.41
#